data_AF-A0A961AZ76-F1
#
_entry.id   AF-A0A961AZ76-F1
#
_cell.length_a   1.000
_cell.length_b   1.000
_cell.length_c   1.000
_cell.angle_alpha   90.00
_cell.angle_beta   90.00
_cell.angle_gamma   90.00
#
_symmetry.space_group_name_H-M   'P 1'
#
loop_
_entity.id
_entity.type
_entity.pdbx_description
1 polymer ?
#
loop_
_entity_poly.entity_id
_entity_poly.type
_entity_poly.pdbx_seq_one_letter_code
_entity_poly.pdbx_strand_id
1 'polypeptide(L)'
;MIEPGKFSFSSIGKRWSAILLGIFFLAWVTNIVIVIRIGGSAFPAGRREGDFWIVEEHGKTVQLSASEGWASCLAGWAMAGSAIACAIGVLTLYCRGDIVEND
;
A
#
# COMPACT_ATOMS: atom_id res chain seq x y z
N MET A 1 -23.25 42.03 -9.48
CA MET A 1 -22.28 41.49 -10.47
C MET A 1 -21.42 40.49 -9.73
N ILE A 2 -21.44 39.22 -10.13
CA ILE A 2 -20.66 38.13 -9.53
C ILE A 2 -19.44 37.95 -10.43
N GLU A 3 -18.23 38.16 -9.93
CA GLU A 3 -17.00 37.98 -10.71
C GLU A 3 -16.78 36.49 -11.02
N PRO A 4 -16.82 36.06 -12.29
CA PRO A 4 -16.50 34.69 -12.65
C PRO A 4 -14.97 34.58 -12.76
N GLY A 5 -14.32 33.88 -11.83
CA GLY A 5 -12.87 33.68 -11.98
C GLY A 5 -12.05 33.14 -10.81
N LYS A 6 -12.62 32.89 -9.64
CA LYS A 6 -11.87 32.29 -8.52
C LYS A 6 -12.37 30.92 -8.11
N PHE A 7 -12.67 30.05 -9.08
CA PHE A 7 -12.47 28.62 -8.83
C PHE A 7 -10.98 28.33 -8.93
N SER A 8 -10.30 28.46 -7.79
CA SER A 8 -8.91 28.05 -7.66
C SER A 8 -8.85 26.52 -7.80
N PHE A 9 -8.56 26.04 -9.01
CA PHE A 9 -8.24 24.64 -9.31
C PHE A 9 -7.14 24.08 -8.38
N SER A 10 -6.33 24.95 -7.78
CA SER A 10 -5.34 24.62 -6.75
C SER A 10 -5.99 24.04 -5.48
N SER A 11 -7.14 24.54 -5.02
CA SER A 11 -7.78 24.03 -3.79
C SER A 11 -8.51 22.69 -3.99
N ILE A 12 -9.10 22.49 -5.17
CA ILE A 12 -9.79 21.25 -5.54
C ILE A 12 -8.77 20.13 -5.75
N GLY A 13 -7.67 20.42 -6.46
CA GLY A 13 -6.57 19.46 -6.64
C GLY A 13 -5.99 18.98 -5.31
N LYS A 14 -5.72 19.90 -4.37
CA LYS A 14 -5.21 19.58 -3.03
C LYS A 14 -6.15 18.66 -2.24
N ARG A 15 -7.46 18.95 -2.27
CA ARG A 15 -8.48 18.12 -1.60
C ARG A 15 -8.55 16.72 -2.18
N TRP A 16 -8.55 16.58 -3.50
CA TRP A 16 -8.55 15.27 -4.16
C TRP A 16 -7.27 14.48 -3.91
N SER A 17 -6.10 15.13 -3.89
CA SER A 17 -4.84 14.47 -3.57
C SER A 17 -4.80 13.97 -2.12
N ALA A 18 -5.31 14.75 -1.15
CA ALA A 18 -5.42 14.29 0.24
C ALA A 18 -6.40 13.11 0.41
N ILE A 19 -7.54 13.16 -0.30
CA ILE A 19 -8.52 12.05 -0.30
C ILE A 19 -7.90 10.79 -0.92
N LEU A 20 -7.23 10.92 -2.06
CA LEU A 20 -6.55 9.79 -2.72
C LEU A 20 -5.45 9.20 -1.82
N LEU A 21 -4.62 10.05 -1.20
CA LEU A 21 -3.59 9.60 -0.27
C LEU A 21 -4.21 8.85 0.93
N GLY A 22 -5.32 9.35 1.47
CA GLY A 22 -6.07 8.69 2.54
C GLY A 22 -6.63 7.34 2.12
N ILE A 23 -7.18 7.22 0.90
CA ILE A 23 -7.67 5.94 0.35
C ILE A 23 -6.52 4.95 0.18
N PHE A 24 -5.37 5.38 -0.36
CA PHE A 24 -4.19 4.52 -0.51
C PHE A 24 -3.66 4.04 0.84
N PHE A 25 -3.60 4.93 1.83
CA PHE A 25 -3.18 4.58 3.18
C PHE A 25 -4.15 3.58 3.82
N LEU A 26 -5.47 3.81 3.72
CA LEU A 26 -6.47 2.91 4.27
C LEU A 26 -6.43 1.53 3.59
N ALA A 27 -6.22 1.50 2.27
CA ALA A 27 -6.05 0.27 1.51
C ALA A 27 -4.79 -0.49 1.93
N TRP A 28 -3.68 0.21 2.19
CA TRP A 28 -2.44 -0.39 2.70
C TRP A 28 -2.64 -0.99 4.10
N VAL A 29 -3.22 -0.25 5.04
CA VAL A 29 -3.54 -0.74 6.40
C VAL A 29 -4.48 -1.95 6.34
N THR A 30 -5.50 -1.91 5.46
CA THR A 30 -6.44 -3.03 5.30
C THR A 30 -5.74 -4.29 4.80
N ASN A 31 -4.81 -4.16 3.83
CA ASN A 31 -4.01 -5.30 3.36
C ASN A 31 -3.15 -5.90 4.49
N ILE A 32 -2.53 -5.07 5.32
CA ILE A 32 -1.76 -5.54 6.50
C ILE A 32 -2.66 -6.35 7.44
N VAL A 33 -3.85 -5.82 7.78
CA VAL A 33 -4.78 -6.50 8.68
C VAL A 33 -5.25 -7.84 8.12
N ILE A 34 -5.53 -7.91 6.81
CA ILE A 34 -5.94 -9.14 6.13
C ILE A 34 -4.82 -10.19 6.19
N VAL A 35 -3.59 -9.80 5.87
CA VAL A 35 -2.41 -10.67 5.95
C VAL A 35 -2.24 -11.24 7.36
N ILE A 36 -2.28 -10.37 8.37
CA ILE A 36 -2.17 -10.77 9.79
C ILE A 36 -3.30 -11.74 10.17
N ARG A 37 -4.55 -11.46 9.78
CA ARG A 37 -5.71 -12.29 10.15
C ARG A 37 -5.72 -13.66 9.51
N ILE A 38 -5.24 -13.79 8.28
CA ILE A 38 -5.19 -15.08 7.58
C ILE A 38 -4.13 -15.99 8.21
N GLY A 39 -3.32 -15.49 9.16
CA GLY A 39 -2.08 -16.16 9.55
C GLY A 39 -1.16 -16.33 8.34
N GLY A 40 -1.38 -15.50 7.33
CA GLY A 40 -0.79 -15.61 6.02
C GLY A 40 0.54 -14.90 6.04
N SER A 41 1.52 -15.61 5.49
CA SER A 41 2.81 -15.01 5.25
C SER A 41 2.70 -13.89 4.23
N ALA A 42 3.35 -12.74 4.47
CA ALA A 42 3.39 -11.61 3.53
C ALA A 42 4.62 -11.64 2.62
N PHE A 43 5.28 -12.79 2.50
CA PHE A 43 6.57 -12.85 1.83
C PHE A 43 6.41 -13.18 0.33
N PRO A 44 6.98 -12.36 -0.56
CA PRO A 44 6.97 -12.61 -2.00
C PRO A 44 7.91 -13.76 -2.42
N ALA A 45 8.64 -14.37 -1.48
CA ALA A 45 9.64 -15.38 -1.75
C ALA A 45 9.57 -16.52 -0.73
N GLY A 46 9.10 -17.69 -1.17
CA GLY A 46 9.23 -18.98 -0.50
C GLY A 46 9.98 -19.96 -1.40
N ARG A 47 10.47 -21.05 -0.83
CA ARG A 47 11.04 -22.16 -1.60
C ARG A 47 9.96 -23.23 -1.79
N ARG A 48 9.73 -23.67 -3.02
CA ARG A 48 8.82 -24.79 -3.28
C ARG A 48 9.56 -26.12 -3.05
N GLU A 49 8.98 -26.98 -2.22
CA GLU A 49 9.41 -28.38 -2.05
C GLU A 49 8.22 -29.30 -2.31
N GLY A 50 8.26 -29.98 -3.47
CA GLY A 50 7.15 -30.84 -3.90
C GLY A 50 5.85 -30.06 -4.10
N ASP A 51 4.82 -30.45 -3.35
CA ASP A 51 3.47 -29.86 -3.40
C ASP A 51 3.28 -28.69 -2.43
N PHE A 52 4.27 -28.41 -1.58
CA PHE A 52 4.21 -27.38 -0.56
C PHE A 52 5.18 -26.24 -0.83
N TRP A 53 4.80 -25.05 -0.38
CA TRP A 53 5.67 -23.89 -0.27
C TRP A 53 6.21 -23.81 1.14
N ILE A 54 7.53 -23.74 1.25
CA ILE A 54 8.23 -23.54 2.50
C ILE A 54 8.63 -22.07 2.58
N VAL A 55 8.09 -21.38 3.57
CA VAL A 55 8.42 -19.98 3.85
C VAL A 55 9.05 -19.90 5.23
N GLU A 56 10.18 -19.20 5.33
CA GLU A 56 10.84 -18.96 6.59
C GLU A 56 10.41 -17.60 7.15
N GLU A 57 9.59 -17.61 8.19
CA GLU A 57 9.05 -16.41 8.84
C GLU A 57 9.54 -16.31 10.27
N HIS A 58 10.24 -15.21 10.59
CA HIS A 58 10.70 -14.92 11.96
C HIS A 58 11.46 -16.09 12.62
N GLY A 59 12.25 -16.83 11.83
CA GLY A 59 13.01 -18.00 12.29
C GLY A 59 12.19 -19.28 12.46
N LYS A 60 10.93 -19.30 11.99
CA LYS A 60 10.08 -20.49 11.93
C LYS A 60 9.77 -20.84 10.48
N THR A 61 9.78 -22.14 10.19
CA THR A 61 9.43 -22.64 8.87
C THR A 61 7.93 -22.93 8.82
N VAL A 62 7.22 -22.26 7.92
CA VAL A 62 5.79 -22.45 7.68
C VAL A 62 5.61 -23.18 6.35
N GLN A 63 4.85 -24.27 6.38
CA GLN A 63 4.46 -25.00 5.18
C GLN A 63 3.08 -24.53 4.73
N LEU A 64 3.02 -24.04 3.49
CA LEU A 64 1.81 -23.54 2.86
C LEU A 64 1.45 -24.45 1.69
N SER A 65 0.16 -24.66 1.46
CA SER A 65 -0.33 -25.27 0.22
C SER A 65 0.00 -24.36 -0.99
N ALA A 66 -0.09 -24.91 -2.21
CA ALA A 66 0.13 -24.13 -3.42
C ALA A 66 -0.77 -22.87 -3.51
N SER A 67 -2.05 -23.00 -3.13
CA SER A 67 -3.00 -21.88 -3.11
C SER A 67 -2.64 -20.83 -2.07
N GLU A 68 -2.23 -21.24 -0.87
CA GLU A 68 -1.84 -20.32 0.20
C GLU A 68 -0.55 -19.59 -0.14
N GLY A 69 0.44 -20.29 -0.73
CA GLY A 69 1.69 -19.66 -1.18
C GLY A 69 1.45 -18.57 -2.25
N TRP A 70 0.57 -18.81 -3.23
CA TRP A 70 0.21 -17.80 -4.22
C TRP A 70 -0.57 -16.62 -3.62
N ALA A 71 -1.50 -16.90 -2.70
CA ALA A 71 -2.25 -15.86 -2.00
C ALA A 71 -1.33 -14.96 -1.16
N SER A 72 -0.41 -15.57 -0.41
CA SER A 72 0.65 -14.89 0.34
C SER A 72 1.54 -14.01 -0.54
N CYS A 73 1.97 -14.55 -1.69
CA CYS A 73 2.77 -13.80 -2.65
C CYS A 73 2.01 -12.57 -3.18
N LEU A 74 0.77 -12.75 -3.66
CA LEU A 74 -0.07 -11.65 -4.16
C LEU A 74 -0.32 -10.59 -3.08
N ALA A 75 -0.54 -11.01 -1.84
CA ALA A 75 -0.70 -10.09 -0.71
C ALA A 75 0.59 -9.29 -0.45
N GLY A 76 1.75 -9.94 -0.49
CA GLY A 76 3.06 -9.28 -0.40
C GLY A 76 3.26 -8.22 -1.49
N TRP A 77 2.95 -8.55 -2.75
CA TRP A 77 3.01 -7.61 -3.87
C TRP A 77 2.03 -6.44 -3.70
N ALA A 78 0.80 -6.71 -3.26
CA ALA A 78 -0.20 -5.68 -3.02
C ALA A 78 0.23 -4.70 -1.92
N MET A 79 0.83 -5.20 -0.83
CA MET A 79 1.39 -4.35 0.23
C MET A 79 2.57 -3.51 -0.28
N ALA A 80 3.50 -4.11 -1.03
CA ALA A 80 4.64 -3.39 -1.59
C ALA A 80 4.19 -2.31 -2.58
N GLY A 81 3.27 -2.64 -3.49
CA GLY A 81 2.72 -1.70 -4.46
C GLY A 81 1.98 -0.53 -3.83
N SER A 82 1.18 -0.79 -2.79
CA SER A 82 0.48 0.27 -2.05
C SER A 82 1.43 1.16 -1.24
N ALA A 83 2.48 0.60 -0.64
CA ALA A 83 3.53 1.39 0.00
C ALA A 83 4.26 2.31 -1.01
N ILE A 84 4.61 1.79 -2.19
CA ILE A 84 5.23 2.58 -3.27
C ILE A 84 4.28 3.69 -3.75
N ALA A 85 3.00 3.38 -3.96
CA ALA A 85 2.01 4.37 -4.38
C ALA A 85 1.84 5.48 -3.33
N CYS A 86 1.82 5.14 -2.04
CA CYS A 86 1.84 6.12 -0.96
C CYS A 86 3.10 6.99 -1.01
N ALA A 87 4.29 6.40 -1.15
CA ALA A 87 5.55 7.14 -1.22
C ALA A 87 5.59 8.11 -2.42
N ILE A 88 5.16 7.66 -3.61
CA ILE A 88 5.04 8.51 -4.80
C ILE A 88 4.02 9.63 -4.58
N GLY A 89 2.89 9.33 -3.93
CA GLY A 89 1.86 10.32 -3.59
C GLY A 89 2.40 11.41 -2.67
N VAL A 90 3.10 11.02 -1.59
CA VAL A 90 3.75 11.95 -0.65
C VAL A 90 4.81 12.78 -1.38
N LEU A 91 5.68 12.16 -2.18
CA LEU A 91 6.71 12.87 -2.94
C LEU A 91 6.10 13.87 -3.92
N THR A 92 5.02 13.49 -4.61
CA THR A 92 4.30 14.38 -5.54
C THR A 92 3.72 15.59 -4.80
N LEU A 93 3.15 15.39 -3.62
CA LEU A 93 2.63 16.47 -2.77
C LEU A 93 3.75 17.38 -2.24
N TYR A 94 4.87 16.80 -1.83
CA TYR A 94 6.06 17.52 -1.40
C TYR A 94 6.64 18.39 -2.52
N CYS A 95 6.87 17.82 -3.71
CA CYS A 95 7.38 18.56 -4.87
C CYS A 95 6.43 19.67 -5.36
N ARG A 96 5.13 19.57 -5.07
CA ARG A 96 4.14 20.63 -5.33
C ARG A 96 4.12 21.73 -4.26
N GLY A 97 4.83 21.58 -3.16
CA GLY A 97 4.83 22.51 -2.03
C GLY A 97 3.56 22.44 -1.19
N ASP A 98 2.80 21.34 -1.25
CA ASP A 98 1.57 21.16 -0.46
C ASP A 98 1.86 20.63 0.96
N ILE A 99 3.03 20.01 1.15
CA ILE A 99 3.57 19.63 2.46
C ILE A 99 4.65 20.65 2.80
N VAL A 100 4.31 21.62 3.65
CA VAL A 100 5.26 22.62 4.14
C VAL A 100 5.85 22.10 5.44
N GLU A 101 7.17 21.99 5.48
CA GLU A 101 7.92 21.75 6.71
C GLU A 101 7.67 22.95 7.63
N ASN A 102 6.86 22.78 8.67
CA ASN A 102 6.72 23.80 9.70
C ASN A 102 7.88 23.61 10.66
N ASP A 103 8.90 24.47 10.53
CA ASP A 103 9.94 24.70 11.54
C ASP A 103 9.35 25.28 12.83
#